data_AF-A0A9X1KDH2-F1
#
_entry.id   AF-A0A9X1KDH2-F1
#
_cell.length_a   1.000
_cell.length_b   1.000
_cell.length_c   1.000
_cell.angle_alpha   90.00
_cell.angle_beta   90.00
_cell.angle_gamma   90.00
#
_symmetry.space_group_name_H-M   'P 1'
#
loop_
_entity.id
_entity.type
_entity.pdbx_description
1 polymer ?
#
loop_
_entity_poly.entity_id
_entity_poly.type
_entity_poly.pdbx_seq_one_letter_code
_entity_poly.pdbx_strand_id
1 'polypeptide(L)' 'MNYTYAATSISEYWVVDLKNQQFKVFREPINSDYSQELTLTLGEISPLAFPEIKVSIQRLLKGF' A
#
# COMPACT_ATOMS: atom_id res chain seq x y z
N MET A 1 7.74 4.94 10.33
CA MET A 1 6.69 5.03 11.38
C MET A 1 5.48 5.67 10.73
N ASN A 2 4.46 4.88 10.41
CA ASN A 2 3.24 5.32 9.70
C ASN A 2 2.08 5.64 10.68
N TYR A 3 2.43 5.93 11.94
CA TYR A 3 1.52 6.11 13.09
C TYR A 3 0.37 7.08 12.80
N THR A 4 0.65 8.19 12.09
CA THR A 4 -0.36 9.22 11.78
C THR A 4 -1.55 8.65 10.99
N TYR A 5 -1.30 7.76 10.03
CA TYR A 5 -2.36 7.23 9.15
C TYR A 5 -3.20 6.16 9.86
N ALA A 6 -2.54 5.29 10.63
CA ALA A 6 -3.23 4.28 11.43
C ALA A 6 -4.03 4.91 12.59
N ALA A 7 -3.52 5.99 13.21
CA ALA A 7 -4.23 6.74 14.23
C ALA A 7 -5.52 7.40 13.72
N THR A 8 -5.59 7.73 12.42
CA THR A 8 -6.81 8.22 11.76
C THR A 8 -7.72 7.11 11.21
N SER A 9 -7.43 5.84 11.51
CA SER A 9 -8.19 4.67 11.08
C SER A 9 -8.35 4.54 9.55
N ILE A 10 -7.35 5.02 8.78
CA ILE A 10 -7.31 4.78 7.34
C ILE A 10 -7.17 3.27 7.12
N SER A 11 -8.14 2.65 6.43
CA SER A 11 -8.20 1.19 6.29
C SER A 11 -7.06 0.62 5.45
N GLU A 12 -6.51 1.42 4.54
CA GLU A 12 -5.43 1.02 3.63
C GLU A 12 -4.55 2.23 3.27
N TYR A 13 -3.23 2.04 3.35
CA TYR A 13 -2.24 3.05 2.97
C TYR A 13 -1.13 2.42 2.12
N TRP A 14 -0.81 3.06 1.00
CA TRP A 14 0.17 2.57 0.02
C TRP A 14 1.40 3.48 -0.05
N VAL A 15 2.58 2.88 -0.13
CA VAL A 15 3.86 3.58 -0.29
C VAL A 15 4.58 3.04 -1.51
N VAL A 16 4.91 3.94 -2.45
CA VAL A 16 5.78 3.62 -3.59
C VAL A 16 7.21 4.01 -3.22
N ASP A 17 8.05 3.03 -2.91
CA ASP A 17 9.47 3.22 -2.63
C ASP A 17 10.27 3.07 -3.92
N LEU A 18 10.40 4.16 -4.67
CA LEU A 18 11.10 4.21 -5.96
C LEU A 18 12.60 3.93 -5.84
N LYS A 19 13.20 4.30 -4.69
CA LYS A 19 14.63 4.10 -4.44
C LYS A 19 14.96 2.62 -4.35
N ASN A 20 14.11 1.85 -3.65
CA ASN A 20 14.27 0.41 -3.50
C ASN A 20 13.48 -0.41 -4.53
N GLN A 21 12.72 0.24 -5.42
CA GLN A 21 11.85 -0.39 -6.41
C GLN A 21 10.82 -1.34 -5.76
N GLN A 22 10.18 -0.87 -4.70
CA GLN A 22 9.22 -1.64 -3.91
C GLN A 22 7.90 -0.90 -3.75
N PHE A 23 6.81 -1.65 -3.77
CA PHE A 23 5.48 -1.16 -3.48
C PHE A 23 5.00 -1.78 -2.16
N LYS A 24 4.76 -0.94 -1.17
CA LYS A 24 4.35 -1.36 0.17
C LYS A 24 2.89 -1.03 0.43
N VAL A 25 2.16 -1.98 1.00
CA VAL A 25 0.74 -1.84 1.33
C VAL A 25 0.56 -2.13 2.80
N PHE A 26 -0.03 -1.18 3.50
CA PHE A 26 -0.34 -1.25 4.92
C PHE A 26 -1.86 -1.34 5.10
N ARG A 27 -2.33 -2.34 5.84
CA ARG A 27 -3.76 -2.62 6.06
C ARG A 27 -4.03 -3.02 7.51
N GLU A 28 -5.32 -3.01 7.86
CA GLU A 28 -5.81 -3.37 9.19
C GLU A 28 -5.18 -2.50 10.29
N PRO A 29 -5.58 -1.23 10.40
CA PRO A 29 -5.10 -0.37 11.47
C PRO A 29 -5.59 -0.91 12.84
N ILE A 30 -4.67 -1.32 13.71
CA ILE A 30 -4.91 -1.78 15.08
C ILE A 30 -4.02 -0.96 16.01
N ASN A 31 -4.61 -0.35 17.05
CA ASN A 31 -3.87 0.40 18.08
C ASN A 31 -2.89 1.45 17.51
N SER A 32 -3.25 2.10 16.40
CA SER A 32 -2.42 3.10 15.71
C SER A 32 -1.18 2.56 14.99
N ASP A 33 -1.16 1.27 14.68
CA ASP A 33 -0.24 0.66 13.70
C ASP A 33 -1.00 -0.22 12.71
N TYR A 34 -0.35 -0.70 11.66
CA TYR A 34 -0.95 -1.61 10.69
C TYR A 34 -0.51 -3.05 10.98
N SER A 35 -1.45 -3.97 11.17
CA SER A 35 -1.12 -5.39 11.41
C SER A 35 -0.71 -6.13 10.15
N GLN A 36 -1.01 -5.59 8.97
CA GLN A 36 -0.60 -6.16 7.69
C GLN A 36 0.31 -5.20 6.93
N GLU A 37 1.48 -5.70 6.53
CA GLU A 37 2.39 -5.08 5.57
C GLU A 37 2.69 -6.06 4.45
N LEU A 38 2.43 -5.67 3.21
CA LEU A 38 2.79 -6.41 2.01
C LEU A 38 3.85 -5.61 1.24
N THR A 39 4.93 -6.26 0.83
CA THR A 39 5.93 -5.67 -0.08
C THR A 39 5.87 -6.42 -1.40
N LEU A 40 5.61 -5.69 -2.48
CA LEU A 40 5.45 -6.24 -3.82
C LEU A 40 6.36 -5.51 -4.80
N THR A 41 6.82 -6.23 -5.83
CA THR A 41 7.68 -5.68 -6.90
C THR A 41 7.08 -5.88 -8.29
N LEU A 42 6.08 -6.74 -8.44
CA LEU A 42 5.39 -7.02 -9.69
C LEU A 42 3.94 -7.46 -9.47
N GLY A 43 3.19 -7.54 -10.56
CA GLY A 43 1.81 -8.00 -10.57
C GLY A 43 0.81 -6.85 -10.53
N GLU A 44 -0.41 -7.17 -10.11
CA GLU A 44 -1.52 -6.24 -9.99
C GLU A 44 -2.11 -6.32 -8.59
N ILE A 45 -2.64 -5.19 -8.12
CA ILE A 45 -3.33 -5.11 -6.84
C ILE A 45 -4.56 -4.22 -6.98
N SER A 46 -5.62 -4.55 -6.24
CA SER A 46 -6.81 -3.72 -6.11
C SER A 46 -6.85 -3.02 -4.75
N PRO A 47 -7.26 -1.73 -4.68
CA PRO A 47 -7.57 -1.07 -3.42
C PRO A 47 -8.72 -1.77 -2.69
N LEU A 48 -8.71 -1.77 -1.35
CA LEU A 48 -9.80 -2.33 -0.55
C LEU A 48 -11.14 -1.62 -0.80
N ALA A 49 -11.10 -0.30 -1.03
CA ALA A 49 -12.29 0.51 -1.29
C ALA A 49 -12.85 0.34 -2.72
N PHE A 50 -12.05 -0.19 -3.65
CA PHE A 50 -12.39 -0.33 -5.07
C PHE A 50 -11.87 -1.66 -5.63
N PRO A 51 -12.42 -2.80 -5.20
CA PRO A 51 -11.89 -4.12 -5.54
C PRO A 51 -11.90 -4.43 -7.05
N GLU A 52 -12.77 -3.78 -7.82
CA GLU A 52 -12.88 -3.89 -9.27
C GLU A 52 -11.74 -3.22 -10.03
N ILE A 53 -11.05 -2.25 -9.41
CA ILE A 53 -9.97 -1.51 -10.06
C ILE A 53 -8.65 -2.25 -9.86
N LYS A 54 -8.04 -2.70 -10.95
CA LYS A 54 -6.70 -3.30 -10.92
C LYS A 54 -5.64 -2.27 -11.24
N VAL A 55 -4.63 -2.18 -10.39
CA VAL A 55 -3.48 -1.29 -10.55
C VAL A 55 -2.22 -2.13 -10.78
N SER A 56 -1.50 -1.85 -11.87
CA SER A 56 -0.22 -2.51 -12.16
C SER A 56 0.90 -1.95 -11.29
N ILE A 57 1.53 -2.82 -10.49
CA ILE A 57 2.64 -2.46 -9.60
C ILE A 57 3.86 -2.02 -10.42
N GLN A 58 4.11 -2.69 -11.54
CA GLN A 58 5.25 -2.40 -12.41
C GLN A 58 5.16 -1.01 -13.04
N ARG A 59 3.94 -0.53 -13.36
CA ARG A 59 3.73 0.83 -13.87
C ARG A 59 3.96 1.89 -12.80
N LEU A 60 3.55 1.64 -11.56
CA LEU A 60 3.80 2.54 -10.43
C LEU A 60 5.30 2.69 -10.15
N LEU A 61 6.07 1.60 -10.24
CA LEU A 61 7.51 1.60 -9.94
C LEU A 61 8.38 2.20 -11.04
N LYS A 62 7.96 2.07 -12.31
CA LYS A 62 8.69 2.59 -13.48
C LYS A 62 8.39 4.05 -13.80
N GLY A 63 7.31 4.61 -13.26
CA GLY A 63 6.76 5.88 -13.72
C GLY A 63 5.94 5.71 -15.01
N PHE A 64 5.03 6.65 -15.27
CA PHE A 64 4.17 6.66 -16.45
C PHE A 64 4.94 7.00 -17.73
#